data_AF-A0A9W6WZ76-F1
#
_entry.id   AF-A0A9W6WZ76-F1
#
_cell.length_a   1.000
_cell.length_b   1.000
_cell.length_c   1.000
_cell.angle_alpha   90.00
_cell.angle_beta   90.00
_cell.angle_gamma   90.00
#
_symmetry.space_group_name_H-M   'P 1'
#
loop_
_entity.id
_entity.type
_entity.pdbx_description
1 polymer ?
#
loop_
_entity_poly.entity_id
_entity_poly.type
_entity_poly.pdbx_seq_one_letter_code
_entity_poly.pdbx_strand_id
1 'polypeptide(L)'
;MDGGYIPDLRALFREALVMDMKIDDAEARVLTYFQDFNKLVQENRLQSWIGRGDPTDASFKARMKTRFTLLVEDLQPVTLRTQIQRIVELEARASRTDDRAFYKLIME
;
A
#
# COMPACT_ATOMS: atom_id res chain seq x y z
N MET A 1 23.24 16.74 13.09
CA MET A 1 22.73 16.21 11.82
C MET A 1 22.94 14.71 11.89
N ASP A 2 21.96 13.99 12.39
CA ASP A 2 22.02 12.53 12.42
C ASP A 2 21.76 12.06 10.99
N GLY A 3 22.74 11.35 10.41
CA GLY A 3 22.63 10.76 9.09
C GLY A 3 21.40 9.88 9.04
N GLY A 4 20.33 10.40 8.43
CA GLY A 4 19.00 9.81 8.48
C GLY A 4 19.03 8.38 7.97
N TYR A 5 18.72 7.43 8.84
CA TYR A 5 18.46 6.05 8.46
C TYR A 5 17.36 6.07 7.40
N ILE A 6 17.68 5.61 6.19
CA ILE A 6 16.69 5.33 5.15
C ILE A 6 16.22 3.90 5.41
N PRO A 7 14.99 3.69 5.89
CA PRO A 7 14.48 2.34 6.10
C PRO A 7 14.38 1.60 4.78
N ASP A 8 14.81 0.34 4.74
CA ASP A 8 14.46 -0.56 3.65
C ASP A 8 12.97 -0.92 3.78
N LEU A 9 12.14 -0.06 3.19
CA LEU A 9 10.69 -0.18 3.24
C LEU A 9 10.22 -1.51 2.63
N ARG A 10 10.88 -2.00 1.57
CA ARG A 10 10.46 -3.25 0.91
C ARG A 10 10.70 -4.44 1.82
N ALA A 11 11.87 -4.51 2.46
CA ALA A 11 12.17 -5.58 3.41
C ALA A 11 11.20 -5.57 4.60
N LEU A 12 11.01 -4.40 5.21
CA LEU A 12 10.10 -4.24 6.36
C LEU A 12 8.68 -4.73 6.06
N PHE A 13 8.09 -4.28 4.94
CA PHE A 13 6.71 -4.63 4.61
C PHE A 13 6.59 -6.11 4.20
N ARG A 14 7.55 -6.65 3.46
CA ARG A 14 7.55 -8.07 3.10
C ARG A 14 7.58 -8.98 4.34
N GLU A 15 8.29 -8.56 5.38
CA GLU A 15 8.41 -9.34 6.63
C GLU A 15 7.20 -9.14 7.56
N ALA A 16 6.64 -7.92 7.63
CA ALA A 16 5.66 -7.56 8.63
C ALA A 16 4.21 -7.47 8.14
N LEU A 17 3.98 -7.29 6.83
CA LEU A 17 2.66 -7.14 6.24
C LEU A 17 2.25 -8.42 5.50
N VAL A 18 1.32 -9.17 6.09
CA VAL A 18 0.79 -10.40 5.52
C VAL A 18 -0.72 -10.32 5.43
N MET A 19 -1.28 -10.52 4.23
CA MET A 19 -2.73 -10.62 4.07
C MET A 19 -3.25 -11.93 4.65
N ASP A 20 -4.14 -11.85 5.64
CA ASP A 20 -4.70 -13.03 6.30
C ASP A 20 -5.75 -13.72 5.43
N MET A 21 -5.33 -14.78 4.74
CA MET A 21 -6.19 -15.60 3.88
C MET A 21 -7.17 -16.50 4.64
N LYS A 22 -7.14 -16.50 5.98
CA LYS A 22 -8.14 -17.18 6.82
C LYS A 22 -9.40 -16.36 7.04
N ILE A 23 -9.38 -15.06 6.74
CA ILE A 23 -10.57 -14.23 6.73
C ILE A 23 -11.37 -14.58 5.48
N ASP A 24 -12.53 -15.23 5.63
CA ASP A 24 -13.36 -15.69 4.51
C ASP A 24 -13.90 -14.52 3.68
N ASP A 25 -14.43 -13.50 4.37
CA ASP A 25 -14.99 -12.31 3.74
C ASP A 25 -13.90 -11.48 3.04
N ALA A 26 -14.03 -11.32 1.72
CA ALA A 26 -13.01 -10.67 0.91
C ALA A 26 -12.84 -9.19 1.27
N GLU A 27 -13.95 -8.50 1.57
CA GLU A 27 -13.93 -7.09 1.96
C GLU A 27 -13.20 -6.90 3.30
N ALA A 28 -13.58 -7.67 4.32
CA ALA A 28 -12.95 -7.64 5.63
C ALA A 28 -11.46 -7.99 5.55
N ARG A 29 -11.08 -8.94 4.68
CA ARG A 29 -9.68 -9.31 4.47
C ARG A 29 -8.86 -8.16 3.89
N VAL A 30 -9.37 -7.50 2.85
CA VAL A 30 -8.70 -6.34 2.23
C VAL A 30 -8.68 -5.15 3.18
N LEU A 31 -9.77 -4.89 3.89
CA LEU A 31 -9.85 -3.81 4.87
C LEU A 31 -8.82 -4.01 6.00
N THR A 32 -8.74 -5.22 6.55
CA THR A 32 -7.77 -5.58 7.60
C THR A 32 -6.34 -5.38 7.10
N TYR A 33 -6.03 -5.86 5.90
CA TYR A 33 -4.71 -5.67 5.27
C TYR A 33 -4.32 -4.18 5.13
N PHE A 34 -5.25 -3.32 4.73
CA PHE A 34 -5.00 -1.87 4.67
C PHE A 34 -4.86 -1.22 6.04
N GLN A 35 -5.58 -1.72 7.05
CA GLN A 35 -5.45 -1.27 8.44
C GLN A 35 -4.08 -1.65 9.01
N ASP A 36 -3.62 -2.89 8.79
CA ASP A 36 -2.30 -3.38 9.20
C ASP A 36 -1.17 -2.59 8.53
N PHE A 37 -1.30 -2.29 7.23
CA PHE A 37 -0.37 -1.38 6.54
C PHE A 37 -0.29 -0.03 7.26
N ASN A 38 -1.43 0.59 7.57
CA ASN A 38 -1.46 1.89 8.25
C ASN A 38 -0.86 1.81 9.65
N LYS A 39 -1.12 0.73 10.37
CA LYS A 39 -0.53 0.49 11.69
C LYS A 39 0.99 0.42 11.61
N LEU A 40 1.55 -0.33 10.65
CA LEU A 40 2.99 -0.41 10.41
C LEU A 40 3.59 0.96 10.07
N VAL A 41 2.92 1.78 9.26
CA VAL A 41 3.35 3.16 8.97
C VAL A 41 3.42 4.00 10.24
N GLN A 42 2.44 3.86 11.14
CA GLN A 42 2.40 4.63 12.39
C GLN A 42 3.48 4.17 13.38
N GLU A 43 3.56 2.86 13.63
CA GLU A 43 4.48 2.27 14.60
C GLU A 43 5.95 2.50 14.23
N ASN A 44 6.27 2.48 12.92
CA ASN A 44 7.62 2.71 12.40
C ASN A 44 7.89 4.19 12.04
N ARG A 45 6.95 5.11 12.34
CA ARG A 45 7.08 6.55 12.06
C ARG A 45 7.40 6.88 10.59
N LEU A 46 6.75 6.18 9.66
CA LEU A 46 7.00 6.27 8.21
C LEU A 46 6.10 7.29 7.50
N GLN A 47 5.44 8.19 8.23
CA GLN A 47 4.44 9.11 7.67
C GLN A 47 5.05 10.04 6.61
N SER A 48 6.29 10.50 6.80
CA SER A 48 7.02 11.33 5.82
C SER A 48 7.40 10.59 4.54
N TRP A 49 7.44 9.25 4.57
CA TRP A 49 7.85 8.42 3.43
C TRP A 49 6.68 7.86 2.65
N ILE A 50 5.64 7.39 3.34
CA ILE A 50 4.52 6.64 2.75
C ILE A 50 3.16 6.92 3.43
N GLY A 51 3.12 7.91 4.33
CA GLY A 51 1.87 8.41 4.88
C GLY A 51 1.08 9.21 3.85
N ARG A 52 -0.25 9.26 4.03
CA ARG A 52 -1.14 10.11 3.24
C ARG A 52 -0.72 11.58 3.35
N GLY A 53 -0.60 12.08 4.57
CA GLY A 53 -0.22 13.48 4.81
C GLY A 53 -1.16 14.46 4.11
N ASP A 54 -0.65 15.66 3.81
CA ASP A 54 -1.38 16.68 3.06
C ASP A 54 -1.33 16.38 1.55
N PRO A 55 -2.48 16.30 0.83
CA PRO A 55 -2.53 16.15 -0.62
C PRO A 55 -1.86 17.29 -1.41
N THR A 56 -1.70 18.47 -0.80
CA THR A 56 -1.06 19.64 -1.41
C THR A 56 0.47 19.62 -1.33
N ASP A 57 1.04 18.69 -0.55
CA ASP A 57 2.48 18.49 -0.44
C ASP A 57 3.08 18.05 -1.79
N ALA A 58 4.18 18.69 -2.20
CA ALA A 58 4.89 18.36 -3.44
C ALA A 58 5.32 16.88 -3.52
N SER A 59 5.57 16.24 -2.38
CA SER A 59 5.96 14.84 -2.26
C SER A 59 4.77 13.87 -2.16
N PHE A 60 3.52 14.35 -2.06
CA PHE A 60 2.32 13.53 -1.91
C PHE A 60 2.22 12.41 -2.95
N LYS A 61 2.34 12.75 -4.25
CA LYS A 61 2.27 11.78 -5.33
C LYS A 61 3.36 10.72 -5.25
N ALA A 62 4.58 11.11 -4.85
CA ALA A 62 5.69 10.18 -4.68
C ALA A 62 5.42 9.21 -3.52
N ARG A 63 4.95 9.72 -2.37
CA ARG A 63 4.55 8.90 -1.22
C ARG A 63 3.44 7.92 -1.58
N MET A 64 2.41 8.37 -2.31
CA MET A 64 1.30 7.52 -2.74
C MET A 64 1.73 6.43 -3.72
N LYS A 65 2.67 6.74 -4.63
CA LYS A 65 3.25 5.73 -5.53
C LYS A 65 4.02 4.66 -4.77
N THR A 66 4.85 5.05 -3.80
CA THR A 66 5.57 4.09 -2.94
C THR A 66 4.59 3.25 -2.13
N ARG A 67 3.56 3.88 -1.54
CA ARG A 67 2.49 3.22 -0.79
C ARG A 67 1.75 2.19 -1.65
N PHE A 68 1.36 2.54 -2.87
CA PHE A 68 0.75 1.62 -3.83
C PHE A 68 1.64 0.42 -4.11
N THR A 69 2.94 0.65 -4.38
CA THR A 69 3.89 -0.43 -4.68
C THR A 69 3.99 -1.42 -3.52
N LEU A 70 4.15 -0.94 -2.28
CA LEU A 70 4.24 -1.79 -1.10
C LEU A 70 2.94 -2.57 -0.86
N LEU A 71 1.77 -1.93 -1.02
CA LEU A 71 0.49 -2.62 -0.87
C LEU A 71 0.32 -3.74 -1.89
N VAL A 72 0.69 -3.53 -3.16
CA VAL A 72 0.52 -4.52 -4.23
C VAL A 72 1.49 -5.70 -4.11
N GLU A 73 2.73 -5.47 -3.68
CA GLU A 73 3.77 -6.51 -3.64
C GLU A 73 3.35 -7.72 -2.79
N ASP A 74 2.70 -7.49 -1.66
CA ASP A 74 2.30 -8.53 -0.70
C ASP A 74 0.79 -8.91 -0.77
N LEU A 75 0.06 -8.45 -1.79
CA LEU A 75 -1.34 -8.87 -2.02
C LEU A 75 -1.44 -10.39 -2.22
N GLN A 76 -2.47 -10.97 -1.60
CA GLN A 76 -2.85 -12.37 -1.76
C GLN A 76 -4.33 -12.51 -2.15
N PRO A 77 -4.71 -13.57 -2.88
CA PRO A 77 -3.82 -14.52 -3.55
C PRO A 77 -3.03 -13.88 -4.69
N VAL A 78 -1.97 -14.54 -5.18
CA VAL A 78 -1.15 -14.04 -6.31
C VAL A 78 -1.96 -13.71 -7.57
N THR A 79 -3.11 -14.37 -7.76
CA THR A 79 -4.03 -14.09 -8.86
C THR A 79 -4.65 -12.71 -8.74
N LEU A 80 -5.09 -12.30 -7.54
CA LEU A 80 -5.57 -10.95 -7.26
C LEU A 80 -4.47 -9.93 -7.55
N ARG A 81 -3.25 -10.16 -7.04
CA ARG A 81 -2.09 -9.28 -7.29
C ARG A 81 -1.85 -9.08 -8.79
N THR A 82 -1.80 -10.17 -9.55
CA THR A 82 -1.52 -10.13 -11.00
C THR A 82 -2.62 -9.40 -11.76
N GLN A 83 -3.89 -9.64 -11.40
CA GLN A 83 -5.03 -8.95 -11.99
C GLN A 83 -4.98 -7.44 -11.73
N ILE A 84 -4.74 -7.04 -10.48
CA ILE A 84 -4.62 -5.64 -10.09
C ILE A 84 -3.45 -4.96 -10.81
N GLN A 85 -2.29 -5.60 -10.88
CA GLN A 85 -1.14 -5.07 -11.62
C GLN A 85 -1.49 -4.80 -13.10
N ARG A 86 -2.18 -5.75 -13.75
CA ARG A 86 -2.62 -5.61 -15.14
C ARG A 86 -3.62 -4.46 -15.32
N ILE A 87 -4.67 -4.41 -14.50
CA ILE A 87 -5.71 -3.36 -14.63
C ILE A 87 -5.09 -1.98 -14.40
N VAL A 88 -4.23 -1.82 -13.39
CA VAL A 88 -3.57 -0.54 -13.12
C VAL A 88 -2.65 -0.13 -14.28
N GLU A 89 -1.95 -1.06 -14.91
CA GLU A 89 -1.05 -0.77 -16.02
C GLU A 89 -1.79 -0.34 -17.30
N LEU A 90 -2.91 -1.00 -17.60
CA LEU A 90 -3.66 -0.81 -18.84
C LEU A 90 -4.74 0.26 -18.75
N GLU A 91 -5.44 0.34 -17.62
CA GLU A 91 -6.72 1.05 -17.51
C GLU A 91 -6.75 2.07 -16.37
N ALA A 92 -6.17 1.74 -15.21
CA ALA A 92 -6.35 2.50 -13.98
C ALA A 92 -5.06 3.15 -13.43
N ARG A 93 -4.20 3.70 -14.30
CA ARG A 93 -2.87 4.24 -13.90
C ARG A 93 -2.91 5.29 -12.79
N ALA A 94 -3.99 6.07 -12.71
CA ALA A 94 -4.19 7.10 -11.69
C ALA A 94 -4.28 6.54 -10.26
N SER A 95 -4.73 5.29 -10.10
CA SER A 95 -4.80 4.61 -8.79
C SER A 95 -3.45 4.46 -8.12
N ARG A 96 -2.33 4.49 -8.88
CA ARG A 96 -0.97 4.46 -8.30
C ARG A 96 -0.68 5.64 -7.39
N THR A 97 -1.42 6.75 -7.52
CA THR A 97 -1.22 7.95 -6.71
C THR A 97 -2.45 8.34 -5.90
N ASP A 98 -3.44 7.44 -5.83
CA ASP A 98 -4.70 7.64 -5.11
C ASP A 98 -5.08 6.32 -4.41
N ASP A 99 -4.81 6.25 -3.10
CA ASP A 99 -5.02 5.03 -2.33
C ASP A 99 -6.50 4.69 -2.13
N ARG A 100 -7.42 5.66 -2.31
CA ARG A 100 -8.86 5.43 -2.29
C ARG A 100 -9.34 4.82 -3.59
N ALA A 101 -8.90 5.35 -4.72
CA ALA A 101 -9.19 4.76 -6.03
C ALA A 101 -8.60 3.34 -6.13
N PHE A 102 -7.40 3.13 -5.56
CA PHE A 102 -6.80 1.80 -5.48
C PHE A 102 -7.59 0.83 -4.60
N TYR A 103 -8.04 1.26 -3.42
CA TYR A 103 -8.91 0.42 -2.58
C TYR A 103 -10.20 0.04 -3.32
N LYS A 104 -10.86 1.01 -3.96
CA LYS A 104 -12.07 0.76 -4.75
C LYS A 104 -11.82 -0.26 -5.86
N LEU A 105 -10.69 -0.16 -6.56
CA LEU A 105 -10.31 -1.11 -7.62
C LEU A 105 -10.16 -2.55 -7.11
N ILE A 106 -9.70 -2.76 -5.88
CA ILE A 106 -9.59 -4.11 -5.30
C ILE A 106 -10.96 -4.69 -4.94
N MET A 107 -11.92 -3.81 -4.65
CA MET A 107 -13.27 -4.16 -4.22
C MET A 107 -14.27 -4.32 -5.37
N GLU A 108 -13.90 -3.97 -6.60
CA GLU A 108 -14.69 -4.17 -7.83
C GLU A 108 -14.61 -5.61 -8.35
#